data_AF-A0A3B9RBJ2-F1
#
_entry.id   AF-A0A3B9RBJ2-F1
#
_cell.length_a   1.000
_cell.length_b   1.000
_cell.length_c   1.000
_cell.angle_alpha   90.00
_cell.angle_beta   90.00
_cell.angle_gamma   90.00
#
_symmetry.space_group_name_H-M   'P 1'
#
loop_
_entity.id
_entity.type
_entity.pdbx_description
1 polymer ?
#
loop_
_entity_poly.entity_id
_entity_poly.type
_entity_poly.pdbx_seq_one_letter_code
_entity_poly.pdbx_strand_id
1 'polypeptide(L)'
;MRFNWILGDTADEKLHRWCVDLEYQLRPKIVKFLITNFESLDACSDFSCFHFNVDVIANKITVSEQTPAAYRNAITTKFEQEIGTHFSTFL
;
A
#
# COMPACT_ATOMS: atom_id res chain seq x y z
N MET A 1 2.62 0.47 -9.35
CA MET A 1 1.71 0.65 -8.19
C MET A 1 1.65 2.12 -7.77
N ARG A 2 0.50 2.55 -7.23
CA ARG A 2 0.27 3.91 -6.70
C ARG A 2 -0.15 3.87 -5.23
N PHE A 3 0.26 4.88 -4.47
CA PHE A 3 -0.14 5.08 -3.07
C PHE A 3 -1.02 6.33 -2.98
N ASN A 4 -2.24 6.13 -2.47
CA ASN A 4 -3.19 7.19 -2.17
C ASN A 4 -3.00 7.58 -0.71
N TRP A 5 -2.37 8.72 -0.48
CA TRP A 5 -2.06 9.22 0.86
C TRP A 5 -3.30 9.91 1.45
N ILE A 6 -3.80 9.39 2.57
CA ILE A 6 -4.87 10.00 3.35
C ILE A 6 -4.20 10.69 4.53
N LEU A 7 -3.97 11.99 4.36
CA LEU A 7 -3.35 12.87 5.35
C LEU A 7 -4.45 13.64 6.07
N GLY A 8 -4.28 13.89 7.37
CA GLY A 8 -5.16 14.81 8.12
C GLY A 8 -4.93 16.29 7.75
N ASP A 9 -5.50 17.20 8.53
CA ASP A 9 -5.50 18.65 8.24
C ASP A 9 -4.12 19.34 8.28
N THR A 10 -3.10 18.67 8.79
CA THR A 10 -1.72 19.17 8.85
C THR A 10 -0.83 18.40 7.87
N ALA A 11 -0.53 19.01 6.72
CA ALA A 11 0.53 18.57 5.83
C ALA A 11 1.72 19.54 5.92
N ASP A 12 2.70 19.21 6.76
CA ASP A 12 3.97 19.93 6.84
C ASP A 12 5.10 19.19 6.09
N GLU A 13 6.25 19.85 5.94
CA GLU A 13 7.42 19.29 5.22
C GLU A 13 7.94 18.00 5.88
N LYS A 14 7.83 17.89 7.21
CA LYS A 14 8.23 16.69 7.95
C LYS A 14 7.33 15.51 7.60
N LEU A 15 6.01 15.73 7.55
CA LEU A 15 5.06 14.71 7.15
C LEU A 15 5.32 14.25 5.72
N HIS A 16 5.62 15.18 4.81
CA HIS A 16 5.95 14.83 3.43
C HIS A 16 7.18 13.93 3.33
N ARG A 17 8.27 14.30 4.02
CA ARG A 17 9.49 13.49 4.06
C ARG A 17 9.23 12.11 4.66
N TRP A 18 8.46 12.04 5.74
CA TRP A 18 8.08 10.78 6.36
C TRP A 18 7.25 9.90 5.41
N CYS A 19 6.32 10.46 4.64
CA CYS A 19 5.57 9.71 3.62
C CYS A 19 6.49 9.12 2.54
N VAL A 20 7.49 9.88 2.08
CA VAL A 20 8.49 9.39 1.11
C VAL A 20 9.30 8.23 1.68
N ASP A 21 9.82 8.38 2.91
CA ASP A 21 10.60 7.33 3.59
C ASP A 21 9.75 6.07 3.80
N LEU A 22 8.48 6.26 4.16
CA LEU A 22 7.55 5.17 4.35
C LEU A 22 7.23 4.46 3.03
N GLU A 23 6.99 5.20 1.94
CA GLU A 23 6.76 4.63 0.62
C GLU A 23 7.95 3.76 0.18
N TYR A 24 9.17 4.24 0.41
CA TYR A 24 10.40 3.51 0.12
C TYR A 24 10.47 2.17 0.88
N GLN A 25 10.01 2.13 2.13
CA GLN A 25 9.95 0.90 2.92
C GLN A 25 8.81 -0.04 2.49
N LEU A 26 7.66 0.49 2.07
CA LEU A 26 6.48 -0.27 1.71
C LEU A 26 6.62 -0.96 0.36
N ARG A 27 7.14 -0.26 -0.65
CA ARG A 27 7.30 -0.78 -2.02
C ARG A 27 7.92 -2.18 -2.09
N PRO A 28 9.10 -2.46 -1.51
CA PRO A 28 9.71 -3.80 -1.60
C PRO A 28 8.87 -4.87 -0.87
N LYS A 29 8.24 -4.54 0.25
CA LYS A 29 7.37 -5.48 0.99
C LYS A 29 6.13 -5.85 0.17
N ILE A 30 5.50 -4.86 -0.45
CA ILE A 30 4.31 -5.05 -1.28
C ILE A 30 4.66 -5.81 -2.56
N VAL A 31 5.76 -5.48 -3.25
CA VAL A 31 6.22 -6.25 -4.42
C VAL A 31 6.43 -7.72 -4.04
N LYS A 32 7.12 -7.99 -2.93
CA LYS A 32 7.34 -9.36 -2.46
C LYS A 32 6.02 -10.08 -2.18
N PHE A 33 5.10 -9.41 -1.50
CA PHE A 33 3.76 -9.95 -1.25
C PHE A 33 3.05 -10.30 -2.55
N LEU A 34 3.05 -9.41 -3.55
CA LEU A 34 2.36 -9.63 -4.82
C LEU A 34 2.96 -10.79 -5.61
N ILE A 35 4.29 -10.89 -5.68
CA ILE A 35 4.98 -11.99 -6.37
C ILE A 35 4.68 -13.34 -5.68
N THR A 36 4.76 -13.40 -4.36
CA THR A 36 4.55 -14.64 -3.60
C THR A 36 3.11 -15.14 -3.67
N ASN A 37 2.15 -14.22 -3.77
CA ASN A 37 0.73 -14.54 -3.64
C ASN A 37 -0.03 -14.49 -4.97
N PHE A 38 0.62 -14.11 -6.06
CA PHE A 38 -0.05 -13.91 -7.34
C PHE A 38 0.87 -14.25 -8.52
N GLU A 39 0.88 -15.52 -8.91
CA GLU A 39 1.70 -16.03 -10.01
C GLU A 39 1.20 -15.59 -11.40
N SER A 40 -0.09 -15.31 -11.56
CA SER A 40 -0.70 -14.95 -12.85
C SER A 40 -1.03 -13.46 -12.98
N LEU A 41 0.00 -12.60 -12.89
CA LEU A 41 -0.11 -11.16 -13.17
C LEU A 41 -0.03 -10.85 -14.68
N ASP A 42 -0.46 -11.74 -15.57
CA ASP A 42 -0.18 -11.62 -17.02
C ASP A 42 -0.69 -10.32 -17.64
N ALA A 43 -1.77 -9.73 -17.11
CA ALA A 43 -2.29 -8.44 -17.55
C ALA A 43 -1.76 -7.22 -16.76
N CYS A 44 -0.93 -7.44 -15.73
CA CYS A 44 -0.39 -6.40 -14.86
C CYS A 44 1.05 -6.69 -14.38
N SER A 45 1.93 -7.03 -15.32
CA SER A 45 3.29 -7.51 -15.04
C SER A 45 4.21 -6.46 -14.40
N ASP A 46 3.91 -5.17 -14.53
CA ASP A 46 4.66 -4.05 -13.92
C ASP A 46 4.04 -3.54 -12.60
N PHE A 47 3.01 -4.24 -12.10
CA PHE A 47 2.24 -3.85 -10.93
C PHE A 47 1.55 -2.48 -11.02
N SER A 48 1.40 -1.89 -12.21
CA SER A 48 0.81 -0.56 -12.40
C SER A 48 -0.66 -0.47 -11.96
N CYS A 49 -1.41 -1.57 -12.08
CA CYS A 49 -2.82 -1.69 -11.73
C CYS A 49 -3.10 -1.78 -10.22
N PHE A 50 -2.07 -1.89 -9.39
CA PHE A 50 -2.24 -1.93 -7.93
C PHE A 50 -2.19 -0.54 -7.34
N HIS A 51 -3.26 -0.21 -6.62
CA HIS A 51 -3.44 1.03 -5.89
C HIS A 51 -3.67 0.69 -4.42
N PHE A 52 -2.99 1.38 -3.52
CA PHE A 52 -3.11 1.18 -2.09
C PHE A 52 -3.48 2.50 -1.41
N ASN A 53 -4.36 2.46 -0.42
CA ASN A 53 -4.62 3.62 0.43
C ASN A 53 -3.70 3.53 1.65
N VAL A 54 -2.97 4.59 1.93
CA VAL A 54 -2.15 4.75 3.12
C VAL A 54 -2.81 5.78 4.01
N ASP A 55 -3.51 5.29 5.03
CA ASP A 55 -4.15 6.12 6.03
C ASP A 55 -3.19 6.34 7.19
N VAL A 56 -2.66 7.56 7.24
CA VAL A 56 -1.68 7.96 8.26
C VAL A 56 -2.37 8.16 9.61
N ILE A 57 -3.63 8.59 9.61
CA ILE A 57 -4.40 8.86 10.83
C ILE A 57 -4.84 7.55 11.46
N ALA A 58 -5.36 6.63 10.65
CA ALA A 58 -5.78 5.30 11.11
C ALA A 58 -4.63 4.29 11.22
N ASN A 59 -3.40 4.67 10.84
CA ASN A 59 -2.22 3.80 10.80
C ASN A 59 -2.51 2.48 10.05
N LYS A 60 -3.13 2.59 8.86
CA LYS A 60 -3.63 1.44 8.11
C LYS A 60 -3.22 1.55 6.63
N ILE A 61 -2.86 0.41 6.05
CA ILE A 61 -2.69 0.28 4.60
C ILE A 61 -3.76 -0.68 4.08
N THR A 62 -4.47 -0.26 3.04
CA THR A 62 -5.53 -1.09 2.42
C THR A 62 -5.36 -1.12 0.91
N VAL A 63 -5.93 -2.16 0.28
CA VAL A 63 -6.03 -2.22 -1.18
C VAL A 63 -7.14 -1.28 -1.64
N SER A 64 -6.83 -0.36 -2.54
CA SER A 64 -7.78 0.64 -3.02
C SER A 64 -8.82 0.03 -3.96
N GLU A 65 -10.01 0.62 -3.98
CA GLU A 65 -11.07 0.32 -4.94
C GLU A 65 -10.65 0.58 -6.39
N GLN A 66 -9.60 1.40 -6.62
CA GLN A 66 -9.01 1.64 -7.94
C GLN A 66 -8.23 0.42 -8.48
N THR A 67 -7.84 -0.51 -7.61
CA THR A 67 -7.28 -1.79 -8.05
C THR A 67 -8.39 -2.61 -8.70
N PRO A 68 -8.17 -3.19 -9.90
CA PRO A 68 -9.16 -4.03 -10.57
C PRO A 68 -9.75 -5.09 -9.62
N ALA A 69 -11.08 -5.22 -9.64
CA ALA A 69 -11.81 -6.01 -8.64
C ALA A 69 -11.33 -7.47 -8.54
N ALA A 70 -10.95 -8.09 -9.67
CA ALA A 70 -10.39 -9.45 -9.68
C ALA A 70 -9.12 -9.56 -8.82
N TYR A 71 -8.19 -8.62 -8.96
CA TYR A 71 -6.96 -8.59 -8.16
C TYR A 71 -7.25 -8.22 -6.72
N ARG A 72 -8.04 -7.17 -6.49
CA ARG A 72 -8.40 -6.71 -5.15
C ARG A 72 -9.03 -7.83 -4.33
N ASN A 73 -10.07 -8.49 -4.86
CA ASN A 73 -10.77 -9.56 -4.16
C ASN A 73 -9.85 -10.75 -3.86
N ALA A 74 -8.87 -11.03 -4.72
CA ALA A 74 -7.92 -12.11 -4.50
C ALA A 74 -6.89 -11.79 -3.40
N ILE A 75 -6.48 -10.52 -3.24
CA ILE A 75 -5.38 -10.18 -2.34
C ILE A 75 -5.80 -9.55 -1.01
N THR A 76 -6.97 -8.90 -0.92
CA THR A 76 -7.33 -8.03 0.22
C THR A 76 -7.15 -8.70 1.57
N THR A 77 -7.76 -9.87 1.80
CA THR A 77 -7.70 -10.55 3.11
C THR A 77 -6.27 -10.86 3.54
N LYS A 78 -5.46 -11.40 2.63
CA LYS A 78 -4.07 -11.77 2.94
C LYS A 78 -3.16 -10.55 3.06
N PHE A 79 -3.42 -9.52 2.26
CA PHE A 79 -2.72 -8.24 2.35
C PHE A 79 -2.94 -7.58 3.71
N GLU A 80 -4.18 -7.56 4.20
CA GLU A 80 -4.49 -7.00 5.52
C GLU A 80 -3.79 -7.76 6.66
N GLN A 81 -3.65 -9.08 6.54
CA GLN A 81 -2.96 -9.93 7.51
C GLN A 81 -1.43 -9.71 7.53
N GLU A 82 -0.81 -9.51 6.35
CA GLU A 82 0.66 -9.46 6.23
C GLU A 82 1.24 -8.04 6.21
N ILE A 83 0.47 -7.07 5.69
CA ILE A 83 0.92 -5.70 5.43
C ILE A 83 0.03 -4.66 6.12
N GLY A 84 -1.24 -4.99 6.37
CA GLY A 84 -2.31 -4.03 6.69
C GLY A 84 -2.08 -3.10 7.89
N THR A 85 -1.12 -3.44 8.78
CA THR A 85 -0.79 -2.63 9.97
C THR A 85 0.69 -2.69 10.34
N HIS A 86 1.18 -1.57 10.88
CA HIS A 86 2.41 -1.31 11.67
C HIS A 86 3.31 -0.21 11.08
N PHE A 87 2.88 1.05 11.17
CA PHE A 87 3.85 2.12 11.45
C PHE A 87 4.12 2.07 12.95
N SER A 88 5.23 1.43 13.35
CA SER A 88 5.73 1.61 14.71
C SER A 88 6.08 3.08 14.88
N THR A 89 5.44 3.72 15.85
CA THR A 89 5.55 5.13 16.21
C THR A 89 7.01 5.56 16.32
N PHE A 90 7.46 6.40 15.38
CA PHE A 90 8.57 7.33 15.60
C PHE A 90 8.02 8.74 15.41
N LEU A 91 7.23 9.18 16.39
CA LEU A 91 7.01 10.58 16.70
C LEU A 91 7.37 10.77 18.17
#